data_AF-A0A496R3E4-F1
#
_entry.id   AF-A0A496R3E4-F1
#
_cell.length_a   1.000
_cell.length_b   1.000
_cell.length_c   1.000
_cell.angle_alpha   90.00
_cell.angle_beta   90.00
_cell.angle_gamma   90.00
#
_symmetry.space_group_name_H-M   'P 1'
#
loop_
_entity.id
_entity.type
_entity.pdbx_description
1 polymer ?
#
loop_
_entity_poly.entity_id
_entity_poly.type
_entity_poly.pdbx_seq_one_letter_code
_entity_poly.pdbx_strand_id
1 'polypeptide(L)'
;MKSFTPLAILTVLFFSVMPLFSQSEAAISYAEGNGFQLIRNGQSTSYDILKGDVIGLPIQIGDMVLTDKNSFVEIQLNSGDGGVIKLAEDTTFTVTSLDGNGGGVFKLIFGRIRVKVAALTGGSRLWVSGYDTVAGVRGTDFGYDLFYDIADEGGERQTSVYCFEGAVDVLQYDKKTVSKIDLMALEPFILDAGKMVKTRSTAPNAKLKSGKIDKDISAYWSAYPIITTVGGGTEKLEVSEELNLDSSLDTVKGTYETGGKIVFAAGVGMMTIGGLLRAFLPDNETANGLSTGLLAIGGASVLAGGGMMIYSFTLP
;
A
#
# COMPACT_ATOMS: atom_id res chain seq x y z
N MET A 1 1.77 -62.82 31.85
CA MET A 1 2.31 -61.44 31.94
C MET A 1 2.62 -60.97 30.53
N LYS A 2 1.89 -59.99 30.00
CA LYS A 2 2.11 -59.42 28.65
C LYS A 2 2.79 -58.06 28.80
N SER A 3 3.99 -57.93 28.25
CA SER A 3 4.82 -56.72 28.28
C SER A 3 4.26 -55.67 27.32
N PHE A 4 3.90 -54.50 27.86
CA PHE A 4 3.47 -53.33 27.11
C PHE A 4 4.70 -52.65 26.47
N THR A 5 4.71 -52.52 25.15
CA THR A 5 5.75 -51.86 24.35
C THR A 5 5.65 -50.32 24.42
N PRO A 6 6.68 -49.61 24.92
CA PRO A 6 6.66 -48.14 25.06
C PRO A 6 7.02 -47.36 23.77
N LEU A 7 7.16 -48.02 22.62
CA LEU A 7 7.69 -47.42 21.39
C LEU A 7 6.65 -46.64 20.55
N ALA A 8 5.36 -46.70 20.89
CA ALA A 8 4.28 -46.07 20.11
C ALA A 8 3.90 -44.64 20.56
N ILE A 9 4.43 -44.16 21.69
CA ILE A 9 4.05 -42.85 22.27
C ILE A 9 4.95 -41.70 21.76
N LEU A 10 6.13 -42.01 21.20
CA LEU A 10 7.07 -40.98 20.74
C LEU A 10 6.78 -40.46 19.32
N THR A 11 6.01 -41.19 18.50
CA THR A 11 5.73 -40.80 17.10
C THR A 11 4.55 -39.85 16.96
N VAL A 12 3.71 -39.70 17.99
CA VAL A 12 2.52 -38.83 17.97
C VAL A 12 2.84 -37.37 18.35
N LEU A 13 4.05 -37.09 18.86
CA LEU A 13 4.46 -35.75 19.32
C LEU A 13 5.21 -34.91 18.27
N PHE A 14 5.39 -35.44 17.05
CA PHE A 14 6.05 -34.73 15.95
C PHE A 14 5.09 -34.17 14.89
N PHE A 15 3.78 -34.45 15.03
CA PHE A 15 2.75 -33.88 14.18
C PHE A 15 2.12 -32.69 14.90
N SER A 16 2.02 -31.56 14.19
CA SER A 16 1.10 -30.45 14.47
C SER A 16 1.67 -29.21 15.16
N VAL A 17 2.88 -28.79 14.82
CA VAL A 17 3.17 -27.34 14.73
C VAL A 17 3.19 -26.96 13.27
N MET A 18 2.05 -27.12 12.60
CA MET A 18 1.85 -26.45 11.31
C MET A 18 1.76 -24.97 11.64
N PRO A 19 2.68 -24.11 11.15
CA PRO A 19 2.50 -22.68 11.28
C PRO A 19 1.18 -22.35 10.60
N LEU A 20 0.23 -21.82 11.38
CA LEU A 20 -0.95 -21.17 10.83
C LEU A 20 -0.42 -19.99 10.02
N PHE A 21 -0.23 -20.19 8.72
CA PHE A 21 0.06 -19.11 7.80
C PHE A 21 -1.17 -18.21 7.82
N SER A 22 -1.08 -17.12 8.58
CA SER A 22 -2.05 -16.05 8.54
C SER A 22 -2.02 -15.51 7.11
N GLN A 23 -3.06 -15.78 6.32
CA GLN A 23 -3.21 -15.12 5.03
C GLN A 23 -3.31 -13.63 5.29
N SER A 24 -2.46 -12.84 4.65
CA SER A 24 -2.54 -11.38 4.74
C SER A 24 -3.83 -10.95 4.06
N GLU A 25 -4.75 -10.36 4.81
CA GLU A 25 -6.06 -9.91 4.30
C GLU A 25 -5.95 -8.59 3.52
N ALA A 26 -4.79 -7.93 3.53
CA ALA A 26 -4.50 -6.75 2.72
C ALA A 26 -3.05 -6.73 2.22
N ALA A 27 -2.80 -6.08 1.10
CA ALA A 27 -1.45 -5.87 0.55
C ALA A 27 -1.39 -4.60 -0.30
N ILE A 28 -0.18 -4.05 -0.47
CA ILE A 28 0.05 -2.96 -1.43
C ILE A 28 -0.13 -3.52 -2.85
N SER A 29 -1.00 -2.88 -3.62
CA SER A 29 -1.29 -3.24 -5.02
C SER A 29 -0.73 -2.24 -6.02
N TYR A 30 -0.53 -0.99 -5.58
CA TYR A 30 0.05 0.07 -6.37
C TYR A 30 0.78 1.07 -5.46
N ALA A 31 1.87 1.64 -5.96
CA ALA A 31 2.57 2.73 -5.29
C ALA A 31 3.23 3.64 -6.34
N GLU A 32 3.17 4.94 -6.12
CA GLU A 32 3.77 5.97 -6.97
C GLU A 32 4.40 7.06 -6.10
N GLY A 33 5.48 7.68 -6.57
CA GLY A 33 6.11 8.82 -5.90
C GLY A 33 7.47 8.51 -5.27
N ASN A 34 7.75 9.16 -4.15
CA ASN A 34 9.05 9.08 -3.48
C ASN A 34 9.15 7.85 -2.57
N GLY A 35 8.17 7.66 -1.69
CA GLY A 35 8.27 6.68 -0.63
C GLY A 35 7.13 6.68 0.36
N PHE A 36 7.18 5.74 1.29
CA PHE A 36 6.32 5.70 2.47
C PHE A 36 7.05 5.01 3.63
N GLN A 37 6.53 5.18 4.84
CA GLN A 37 6.97 4.46 6.03
C GLN A 37 5.86 3.52 6.49
N LEU A 38 6.25 2.30 6.83
CA LEU A 38 5.41 1.32 7.49
C LEU A 38 5.89 1.19 8.93
N ILE A 39 5.01 1.53 9.88
CA ILE A 39 5.25 1.32 11.30
C ILE A 39 4.50 0.06 11.72
N ARG A 40 5.26 -0.98 12.09
CA ARG A 40 4.74 -2.28 12.55
C ARG A 40 5.37 -2.62 13.89
N ASN A 41 4.54 -2.94 14.89
CA ASN A 41 5.01 -3.28 16.23
C ASN A 41 5.99 -2.25 16.83
N GLY A 42 5.76 -0.96 16.55
CA GLY A 42 6.62 0.15 16.99
C GLY A 42 7.93 0.34 16.21
N GLN A 43 8.20 -0.49 15.20
CA GLN A 43 9.36 -0.35 14.32
C GLN A 43 8.96 0.35 13.03
N SER A 44 9.63 1.46 12.69
CA SER A 44 9.45 2.16 11.42
C SER A 44 10.42 1.62 10.36
N THR A 45 9.86 1.21 9.21
CA THR A 45 10.62 0.82 8.02
C THR A 45 10.26 1.75 6.88
N SER A 46 11.25 2.40 6.27
CA SER A 46 11.06 3.27 5.12
C SER A 46 11.23 2.47 3.82
N TYR A 47 10.30 2.69 2.89
CA TYR A 47 10.29 2.09 1.56
C TYR A 47 10.45 3.20 0.52
N ASP A 48 11.49 3.09 -0.30
CA ASP A 48 11.72 3.93 -1.47
C ASP A 48 11.09 3.25 -2.69
N ILE A 49 10.03 3.86 -3.23
CA ILE A 49 9.21 3.28 -4.31
C ILE A 49 10.05 3.10 -5.59
N LEU A 50 11.09 3.91 -5.79
CA LEU A 50 11.93 3.86 -6.98
C LEU A 50 13.01 2.76 -6.90
N LYS A 51 13.29 2.24 -5.70
CA LYS A 51 14.39 1.29 -5.46
C LYS A 51 13.95 -0.12 -5.09
N GLY A 52 12.69 -0.31 -4.68
CA GLY A 52 12.23 -1.57 -4.12
C GLY A 52 10.95 -2.10 -4.74
N ASP A 53 10.79 -3.41 -4.71
CA ASP A 53 9.50 -4.04 -4.95
C ASP A 53 8.64 -3.92 -3.69
N VAL A 54 7.70 -2.97 -3.71
CA VAL A 54 6.74 -2.74 -2.63
C VAL A 54 5.39 -3.39 -2.93
N ILE A 55 5.19 -3.90 -4.14
CA ILE A 55 3.94 -4.53 -4.54
C ILE A 55 3.84 -5.90 -3.89
N GLY A 56 2.66 -6.24 -3.39
CA GLY A 56 2.43 -7.44 -2.60
C GLY A 56 2.93 -7.34 -1.17
N LEU A 57 3.50 -6.21 -0.73
CA LEU A 57 3.89 -6.00 0.67
C LEU A 57 2.63 -6.18 1.56
N PRO A 58 2.61 -7.18 2.46
CA PRO A 58 1.43 -7.47 3.26
C PRO A 58 1.19 -6.35 4.27
N ILE A 59 -0.07 -5.92 4.39
CA ILE A 59 -0.54 -4.98 5.41
C ILE A 59 -1.33 -5.76 6.46
N GLN A 60 -0.96 -5.60 7.72
CA GLN A 60 -1.48 -6.34 8.87
C GLN A 60 -2.29 -5.43 9.80
N ILE A 61 -3.11 -6.04 10.63
CA ILE A 61 -3.81 -5.33 11.71
C ILE A 61 -2.78 -4.71 12.66
N GLY A 62 -2.98 -3.43 12.99
CA GLY A 62 -2.08 -2.64 13.83
C GLY A 62 -1.02 -1.87 13.05
N ASP A 63 -0.86 -2.12 11.75
CA ASP A 63 0.07 -1.36 10.92
C ASP A 63 -0.38 0.09 10.75
N MET A 64 0.61 0.97 10.71
CA MET A 64 0.43 2.38 10.34
C MET A 64 1.26 2.69 9.10
N VAL A 65 0.64 3.29 8.10
CA VAL A 65 1.26 3.70 6.83
C VAL A 65 1.32 5.23 6.80
N LEU A 66 2.51 5.77 6.56
CA LEU A 66 2.76 7.20 6.40
C LEU A 66 3.30 7.43 5.00
N THR A 67 2.52 8.08 4.13
CA THR A 67 2.98 8.43 2.78
C THR A 67 3.80 9.70 2.81
N ASP A 68 4.91 9.72 2.06
CA ASP A 68 5.71 10.94 1.91
C ASP A 68 5.01 11.91 0.94
N LYS A 69 5.54 13.13 0.86
CA LYS A 69 5.12 14.13 -0.13
C LYS A 69 5.17 13.56 -1.56
N ASN A 70 4.18 13.91 -2.38
CA ASN A 70 4.00 13.42 -3.74
C ASN A 70 3.99 11.89 -3.86
N SER A 71 3.57 11.16 -2.81
CA SER A 71 3.54 9.70 -2.82
C SER A 71 2.13 9.16 -2.60
N PHE A 72 1.75 8.15 -3.37
CA PHE A 72 0.44 7.53 -3.36
C PHE A 72 0.60 6.03 -3.18
N VAL A 73 -0.27 5.42 -2.37
CA VAL A 73 -0.25 3.97 -2.11
C VAL A 73 -1.66 3.44 -2.20
N GLU A 74 -1.87 2.35 -2.94
CA GLU A 74 -3.14 1.64 -2.98
C GLU A 74 -3.02 0.30 -2.26
N ILE A 75 -3.83 0.15 -1.21
CA ILE A 75 -3.94 -1.08 -0.43
C ILE A 75 -5.14 -1.85 -0.96
N GLN A 76 -4.89 -3.02 -1.53
CA GLN A 76 -5.93 -3.97 -1.92
C GLN A 76 -6.30 -4.83 -0.71
N LEU A 77 -7.60 -4.97 -0.47
CA LEU A 77 -8.17 -5.91 0.48
C LEU A 77 -8.38 -7.25 -0.25
N ASN A 78 -7.77 -8.32 0.27
CA ASN A 78 -7.61 -9.62 -0.39
C ASN A 78 -8.83 -10.56 -0.25
N SER A 79 -9.94 -10.05 0.27
CA SER A 79 -11.12 -10.85 0.61
C SER A 79 -12.33 -10.49 -0.28
N GLY A 80 -12.93 -11.50 -0.94
CA GLY A 80 -14.12 -11.35 -1.80
C GLY A 80 -13.85 -10.68 -3.15
N ASP A 81 -14.81 -9.89 -3.64
CA ASP A 81 -14.66 -9.03 -4.83
C ASP A 81 -13.67 -7.87 -4.61
N GLY A 82 -13.11 -7.75 -3.40
CA GLY A 82 -12.05 -6.82 -3.06
C GLY A 82 -12.53 -5.39 -2.81
N GLY A 83 -11.66 -4.63 -2.15
CA GLY A 83 -11.76 -3.19 -2.01
C GLY A 83 -10.37 -2.58 -2.09
N VAL A 84 -10.28 -1.35 -2.58
CA VAL A 84 -9.03 -0.60 -2.69
C VAL A 84 -9.12 0.65 -1.85
N ILE A 85 -8.10 0.85 -1.02
CA ILE A 85 -7.91 2.07 -0.24
C ILE A 85 -6.69 2.79 -0.83
N LYS A 86 -6.92 3.91 -1.49
CA LYS A 86 -5.87 4.80 -1.99
C LYS A 86 -5.55 5.86 -0.94
N LEU A 87 -4.31 5.86 -0.48
CA LEU A 87 -3.72 6.88 0.38
C LEU A 87 -3.12 7.97 -0.52
N ALA A 88 -3.50 9.21 -0.25
CA ALA A 88 -2.87 10.38 -0.86
C ALA A 88 -1.48 10.63 -0.27
N GLU A 89 -0.79 11.65 -0.77
CA GLU A 89 0.43 12.18 -0.14
C GLU A 89 0.18 12.69 1.29
N ASP A 90 1.27 12.79 2.07
CA ASP A 90 1.28 13.33 3.43
C ASP A 90 0.15 12.76 4.32
N THR A 91 -0.11 11.47 4.20
CA THR A 91 -1.25 10.79 4.84
C THR A 91 -0.77 9.78 5.87
N THR A 92 -1.37 9.82 7.07
CA THR A 92 -1.15 8.84 8.13
C THR A 92 -2.41 8.01 8.35
N PHE A 93 -2.29 6.72 8.06
CA PHE A 93 -3.38 5.76 8.03
C PHE A 93 -3.07 4.55 8.90
N THR A 94 -4.06 3.96 9.56
CA THR A 94 -3.89 2.78 10.43
C THR A 94 -4.97 1.74 10.17
N VAL A 95 -4.56 0.47 10.11
CA VAL A 95 -5.46 -0.67 10.03
C VAL A 95 -5.83 -1.13 11.44
N THR A 96 -7.09 -0.96 11.84
CA THR A 96 -7.54 -1.32 13.20
C THR A 96 -8.11 -2.73 13.25
N SER A 97 -8.81 -3.14 12.21
CA SER A 97 -9.25 -4.52 12.00
C SER A 97 -9.46 -4.78 10.52
N LEU A 98 -9.32 -6.04 10.13
CA LEU A 98 -9.66 -6.53 8.81
C LEU A 98 -10.71 -7.62 8.99
N ASP A 99 -11.63 -7.71 8.02
CA ASP A 99 -12.55 -8.83 7.97
C ASP A 99 -12.22 -9.73 6.77
N GLY A 100 -12.48 -11.04 6.95
CA GLY A 100 -12.23 -12.05 5.92
C GLY A 100 -13.16 -11.94 4.70
N ASN A 101 -14.00 -10.90 4.60
CA ASN A 101 -14.98 -10.68 3.53
C ASN A 101 -14.79 -9.32 2.81
N GLY A 102 -13.67 -8.63 3.04
CA GLY A 102 -13.27 -7.43 2.30
C GLY A 102 -13.66 -6.09 2.94
N GLY A 103 -14.28 -6.12 4.12
CA GLY A 103 -14.47 -4.97 5.00
C GLY A 103 -13.39 -4.88 6.08
N GLY A 104 -13.68 -4.11 7.12
CA GLY A 104 -12.73 -3.82 8.19
C GLY A 104 -12.95 -2.46 8.82
N VAL A 105 -12.11 -2.14 9.80
CA VAL A 105 -12.09 -0.82 10.46
C VAL A 105 -10.74 -0.20 10.24
N PHE A 106 -10.76 0.96 9.63
CA PHE A 106 -9.60 1.76 9.29
C PHE A 106 -9.67 3.09 10.02
N LYS A 107 -8.50 3.68 10.27
CA LYS A 107 -8.39 4.95 10.95
C LYS A 107 -7.52 5.90 10.16
N LEU A 108 -8.06 7.05 9.83
CA LEU A 108 -7.31 8.18 9.28
C LEU A 108 -6.90 9.08 10.43
N ILE A 109 -5.59 9.29 10.59
CA ILE A 109 -5.05 10.19 11.62
C ILE A 109 -4.87 11.60 11.06
N PHE A 110 -4.43 11.68 9.80
CA PHE A 110 -4.22 12.92 9.06
C PHE A 110 -4.13 12.61 7.56
N GLY A 111 -4.56 13.56 6.72
CA GLY A 111 -4.39 13.49 5.27
C GLY A 111 -5.69 13.16 4.56
N ARG A 112 -5.58 12.44 3.45
CA ARG A 112 -6.69 12.17 2.53
C ARG A 112 -6.65 10.74 2.02
N ILE A 113 -7.81 10.10 1.97
CA ILE A 113 -7.95 8.76 1.37
C ILE A 113 -9.17 8.70 0.44
N ARG A 114 -9.10 7.79 -0.54
CA ARG A 114 -10.25 7.35 -1.34
C ARG A 114 -10.39 5.86 -1.21
N VAL A 115 -11.62 5.41 -1.02
CA VAL A 115 -11.94 4.01 -0.84
C VAL A 115 -12.98 3.61 -1.87
N LYS A 116 -12.68 2.55 -2.61
CA LYS A 116 -13.61 1.94 -3.55
C LYS A 116 -13.77 0.47 -3.15
N VAL A 117 -14.99 0.08 -2.80
CA VAL A 117 -15.30 -1.29 -2.37
C VAL A 117 -16.37 -1.86 -3.27
N ALA A 118 -16.22 -3.12 -3.68
CA ALA A 118 -17.33 -3.87 -4.27
C ALA A 118 -18.47 -4.04 -3.24
N ALA A 119 -19.66 -4.42 -3.71
CA ALA A 119 -20.79 -4.68 -2.84
C ALA A 119 -20.48 -5.81 -1.84
N LEU A 120 -20.27 -5.45 -0.58
CA LEU A 120 -19.96 -6.41 0.48
C LEU A 120 -21.16 -7.34 0.75
N THR A 121 -20.89 -8.64 0.82
CA THR A 121 -21.87 -9.67 1.18
C THR A 121 -21.74 -10.05 2.67
N GLY A 122 -22.58 -10.96 3.17
CA GLY A 122 -22.41 -11.53 4.52
C GLY A 122 -22.60 -10.58 5.71
N GLY A 123 -23.12 -9.36 5.50
CA GLY A 123 -23.25 -8.35 6.56
C GLY A 123 -21.96 -7.59 6.87
N SER A 124 -20.88 -7.85 6.13
CA SER A 124 -19.61 -7.12 6.26
C SER A 124 -19.77 -5.65 5.90
N ARG A 125 -18.96 -4.82 6.56
CA ARG A 125 -18.95 -3.36 6.41
C ARG A 125 -17.52 -2.86 6.46
N LEU A 126 -17.24 -1.85 5.65
CA LEU A 126 -16.00 -1.10 5.74
C LEU A 126 -16.26 0.21 6.49
N TRP A 127 -15.47 0.48 7.52
CA TRP A 127 -15.53 1.69 8.31
C TRP A 127 -14.22 2.46 8.22
N VAL A 128 -14.30 3.75 7.94
CA VAL A 128 -13.19 4.69 8.09
C VAL A 128 -13.52 5.62 9.23
N SER A 129 -12.69 5.61 10.26
CA SER A 129 -12.82 6.47 11.43
C SER A 129 -11.79 7.59 11.38
N GLY A 130 -12.21 8.81 11.68
CA GLY A 130 -11.34 9.94 11.99
C GLY A 130 -11.32 10.21 13.48
N TYR A 131 -11.29 11.49 13.85
CA TYR A 131 -11.29 11.90 15.25
C TYR A 131 -12.69 11.88 15.89
N ASP A 132 -13.66 12.50 15.22
CA ASP A 132 -15.03 12.74 15.68
C ASP A 132 -16.09 12.29 14.66
N THR A 133 -15.67 11.64 13.58
CA THR A 133 -16.53 11.24 12.47
C THR A 133 -16.16 9.82 12.05
N VAL A 134 -17.16 9.02 11.69
CA VAL A 134 -17.00 7.69 11.10
C VAL A 134 -17.79 7.65 9.80
N ALA A 135 -17.19 7.12 8.75
CA ALA A 135 -17.85 6.81 7.48
C ALA A 135 -17.93 5.28 7.33
N GLY A 136 -19.14 4.76 7.17
CA GLY A 136 -19.42 3.34 6.92
C GLY A 136 -19.98 3.12 5.53
N VAL A 137 -19.54 2.05 4.86
CA VAL A 137 -20.04 1.71 3.52
C VAL A 137 -20.28 0.23 3.34
N ARG A 138 -21.10 -0.06 2.32
CA ARG A 138 -21.37 -1.40 1.81
C ARG A 138 -21.45 -1.37 0.28
N GLY A 139 -20.29 -1.24 -0.37
CA GLY A 139 -20.19 -1.13 -1.83
C GLY A 139 -20.36 0.29 -2.34
N THR A 140 -19.30 1.09 -2.25
CA THR A 140 -19.34 2.54 -2.48
C THR A 140 -17.95 3.01 -2.93
N ASP A 141 -17.91 4.06 -3.75
CA ASP A 141 -16.70 4.86 -4.01
C ASP A 141 -16.83 6.19 -3.26
N PHE A 142 -16.02 6.38 -2.23
CA PHE A 142 -16.06 7.56 -1.37
C PHE A 142 -14.66 8.01 -0.97
N GLY A 143 -14.53 9.24 -0.47
CA GLY A 143 -13.30 9.71 0.13
C GLY A 143 -13.51 10.38 1.47
N TYR A 144 -12.39 10.51 2.18
CA TYR A 144 -12.33 10.99 3.55
C TYR A 144 -11.08 11.85 3.70
N ASP A 145 -11.29 13.11 4.09
CA ASP A 145 -10.24 14.08 4.38
C ASP A 145 -10.24 14.41 5.87
N LEU A 146 -9.06 14.48 6.49
CA LEU A 146 -8.86 14.94 7.86
C LEU A 146 -7.65 15.86 7.93
N PHE A 147 -7.92 17.16 8.09
CA PHE A 147 -6.89 18.19 8.17
C PHE A 147 -7.04 19.04 9.44
N TYR A 148 -5.96 19.69 9.84
CA TYR A 148 -5.92 20.67 10.91
C TYR A 148 -5.76 22.06 10.29
N ASP A 149 -6.65 22.98 10.65
CA ASP A 149 -6.48 24.38 10.29
C ASP A 149 -5.42 25.01 11.21
N ILE A 150 -4.30 25.42 10.61
CA ILE A 150 -3.18 26.05 11.32
C ILE A 150 -3.49 27.52 11.62
N ALA A 151 -4.42 28.14 10.87
CA ALA A 151 -4.77 29.54 11.07
C ALA A 151 -5.62 29.75 12.34
N ASP A 152 -6.32 28.71 12.79
CA ASP A 152 -7.09 28.74 14.02
C ASP A 152 -6.16 28.37 15.21
N GLU A 153 -6.00 29.29 16.17
CA GLU A 153 -5.14 29.12 17.36
C GLU A 153 -5.48 27.87 18.21
N GLY A 154 -6.64 27.26 17.98
CA GLY A 154 -7.09 26.02 18.61
C GLY A 154 -6.79 24.73 17.84
N GLY A 155 -6.21 24.81 16.64
CA GLY A 155 -5.99 23.66 15.76
C GLY A 155 -7.31 22.98 15.38
N GLU A 156 -8.27 23.77 14.87
CA GLU A 156 -9.57 23.23 14.48
C GLU A 156 -9.38 22.11 13.46
N ARG A 157 -9.99 20.96 13.73
CA ARG A 157 -10.01 19.86 12.77
C ARG A 157 -11.15 20.07 11.80
N GLN A 158 -10.83 19.97 10.52
CA GLN A 158 -11.80 19.87 9.46
C GLN A 158 -11.81 18.44 8.92
N THR A 159 -12.97 17.79 9.03
CA THR A 159 -13.22 16.51 8.39
C THR A 159 -14.14 16.72 7.19
N SER A 160 -13.83 16.09 6.07
CA SER A 160 -14.73 16.07 4.90
C SER A 160 -14.96 14.63 4.47
N VAL A 161 -16.22 14.22 4.34
CA VAL A 161 -16.62 12.92 3.79
C VAL A 161 -17.42 13.17 2.52
N TYR A 162 -17.06 12.54 1.42
CA TYR A 162 -17.70 12.74 0.11
C TYR A 162 -17.91 11.42 -0.60
N CYS A 163 -19.06 11.28 -1.27
CA CYS A 163 -19.47 10.05 -1.95
C CYS A 163 -19.49 10.27 -3.46
N PHE A 164 -18.65 9.56 -4.22
CA PHE A 164 -18.64 9.62 -5.68
C PHE A 164 -19.71 8.72 -6.29
N GLU A 165 -19.85 7.50 -5.77
CA GLU A 165 -20.79 6.48 -6.24
C GLU A 165 -21.34 5.69 -5.05
N GLY A 166 -22.64 5.38 -5.07
CA GLY A 166 -23.32 4.65 -3.99
C GLY A 166 -23.80 5.57 -2.87
N ALA A 167 -23.69 5.10 -1.62
CA ALA A 167 -24.07 5.84 -0.41
C ALA A 167 -23.08 5.58 0.74
N VAL A 168 -22.92 6.55 1.62
CA VAL A 168 -22.07 6.47 2.81
C VAL A 168 -22.88 6.78 4.06
N ASP A 169 -22.80 5.91 5.07
CA ASP A 169 -23.32 6.19 6.41
C ASP A 169 -22.31 7.05 7.16
N VAL A 170 -22.68 8.30 7.50
CA VAL A 170 -21.82 9.23 8.23
C VAL A 170 -22.33 9.38 9.65
N LEU A 171 -21.48 9.05 10.62
CA LEU A 171 -21.73 9.23 12.04
C LEU A 171 -20.80 10.31 12.58
N GLN A 172 -21.35 11.32 13.25
CA GLN A 172 -20.57 12.31 13.99
C GLN A 172 -20.79 12.11 15.49
N TYR A 173 -19.73 12.22 16.27
CA TYR A 173 -19.81 12.00 17.71
C TYR A 173 -18.82 12.86 18.49
N ASP A 174 -19.23 13.27 19.70
CA ASP A 174 -18.32 13.91 20.65
C ASP A 174 -17.57 12.85 21.46
N LYS A 175 -16.25 12.78 21.29
CA LYS A 175 -15.36 11.86 22.02
C LYS A 175 -15.51 11.98 23.54
N LYS A 176 -15.89 13.15 24.07
CA LYS A 176 -16.14 13.35 25.51
C LYS A 176 -17.39 12.60 25.98
N THR A 177 -18.41 12.54 25.13
CA THR A 177 -19.72 11.95 25.44
C THR A 177 -19.76 10.44 25.16
N VAL A 178 -19.06 9.98 24.12
CA VAL A 178 -19.19 8.62 23.58
C VAL A 178 -18.39 7.55 24.33
N SER A 179 -17.60 7.91 25.34
CA SER A 179 -17.05 6.91 26.28
C SER A 179 -18.13 6.06 27.00
N LYS A 180 -19.41 6.42 26.89
CA LYS A 180 -20.56 5.71 27.46
C LYS A 180 -21.63 5.27 26.46
N ILE A 181 -21.59 5.71 25.21
CA ILE A 181 -22.64 5.47 24.21
C ILE A 181 -22.10 4.49 23.18
N ASP A 182 -22.85 3.41 22.96
CA ASP A 182 -22.57 2.48 21.87
C ASP A 182 -22.69 3.25 20.54
N LEU A 183 -21.62 3.27 19.73
CA LEU A 183 -21.61 3.92 18.41
C LEU A 183 -22.76 3.41 17.54
N MET A 184 -23.25 2.18 17.78
CA MET A 184 -24.39 1.59 17.10
C MET A 184 -25.74 2.24 17.44
N ALA A 185 -25.83 3.01 18.54
CA ALA A 185 -27.03 3.72 18.93
C ALA A 185 -27.19 5.09 18.25
N LEU A 186 -26.16 5.57 17.56
CA LEU A 186 -26.21 6.82 16.82
C LEU A 186 -26.93 6.60 15.48
N GLU A 187 -27.81 7.54 15.12
CA GLU A 187 -28.51 7.52 13.83
C GLU A 187 -27.55 7.96 12.71
N PRO A 188 -27.29 7.12 11.69
CA PRO A 188 -26.40 7.48 10.59
C PRO A 188 -27.03 8.55 9.69
N PHE A 189 -26.22 9.54 9.30
CA PHE A 189 -26.57 10.46 8.23
C PHE A 189 -26.16 9.82 6.90
N ILE A 190 -27.14 9.44 6.08
CA ILE A 190 -26.89 8.84 4.77
C ILE A 190 -26.46 9.94 3.78
N LEU A 191 -25.29 9.76 3.17
CA LEU A 191 -24.70 10.65 2.19
C LEU A 191 -24.73 10.01 0.79
N ASP A 192 -25.59 10.53 -0.08
CA ASP A 192 -25.75 10.05 -1.46
C ASP A 192 -24.57 10.43 -2.38
N ALA A 193 -24.49 9.75 -3.53
CA ALA A 193 -23.54 10.07 -4.60
C ALA A 193 -23.58 11.55 -5.05
N GLY A 194 -22.41 12.10 -5.32
CA GLY A 194 -22.21 13.51 -5.68
C GLY A 194 -22.37 14.50 -4.52
N LYS A 195 -22.48 14.01 -3.28
CA LYS A 195 -22.62 14.82 -2.07
C LYS A 195 -21.40 14.73 -1.17
N MET A 196 -21.27 15.74 -0.32
CA MET A 196 -20.23 15.85 0.70
C MET A 196 -20.81 16.40 1.99
N VAL A 197 -20.27 15.96 3.12
CA VAL A 197 -20.47 16.56 4.44
C VAL A 197 -19.13 17.08 4.94
N LYS A 198 -19.14 18.28 5.52
CA LYS A 198 -18.00 18.88 6.21
C LYS A 198 -18.34 19.07 7.67
N THR A 199 -17.43 18.68 8.55
CA THR A 199 -17.56 18.88 9.99
C THR A 199 -16.34 19.62 10.53
N ARG A 200 -16.58 20.42 11.58
CA ARG A 200 -15.55 21.07 12.38
C ARG A 200 -15.67 20.58 13.82
N SER A 201 -14.54 20.27 14.43
CA SER A 201 -14.52 19.65 15.76
C SER A 201 -15.10 20.52 16.88
N THR A 202 -15.27 21.83 16.68
CA THR A 202 -15.86 22.74 17.67
C THR A 202 -17.38 22.59 17.81
N ALA A 203 -18.04 21.87 16.90
CA ALA A 203 -19.48 21.63 16.95
C ALA A 203 -19.85 20.16 16.66
N PRO A 204 -19.47 19.20 17.53
CA PRO A 204 -19.67 17.77 17.30
C PRO A 204 -21.14 17.33 17.28
N ASN A 205 -22.06 18.16 17.79
CA ASN A 205 -23.50 17.91 17.81
C ASN A 205 -24.28 18.76 16.80
N ALA A 206 -23.59 19.49 15.92
CA ALA A 206 -24.27 20.22 14.85
C ALA A 206 -24.94 19.22 13.91
N LYS A 207 -26.19 19.46 13.53
CA LYS A 207 -26.84 18.66 12.49
C LYS A 207 -25.99 18.69 11.23
N LEU A 208 -25.59 17.50 10.77
CA LEU A 208 -24.85 17.34 9.53
C LEU A 208 -25.63 17.94 8.36
N LYS A 209 -24.92 18.68 7.50
CA LYS A 209 -25.49 19.27 6.29
C LYS A 209 -24.70 18.78 5.09
N SER A 210 -25.40 18.17 4.15
CA SER A 210 -24.81 17.77 2.87
C SER A 210 -24.73 18.95 1.90
N GLY A 211 -23.60 19.10 1.22
CA GLY A 211 -23.39 19.97 0.06
C GLY A 211 -23.01 19.17 -1.19
N LYS A 212 -22.73 19.87 -2.29
CA LYS A 212 -22.07 19.26 -3.46
C LYS A 212 -20.60 19.00 -3.13
N ILE A 213 -19.98 18.00 -3.75
CA ILE A 213 -18.52 17.82 -3.67
C ILE A 213 -17.84 19.07 -4.22
N ASP A 214 -16.82 19.55 -3.51
CA ASP A 214 -16.03 20.67 -3.98
C ASP A 214 -15.31 20.34 -5.29
N LYS A 215 -15.14 21.35 -6.14
CA LYS A 215 -14.48 21.18 -7.43
C LYS A 215 -13.04 20.73 -7.27
N ASP A 216 -12.33 21.24 -6.26
CA ASP A 216 -10.92 20.92 -6.04
C ASP A 216 -10.72 19.46 -5.60
N ILE A 217 -11.64 18.93 -4.77
CA ILE A 217 -11.66 17.52 -4.39
C ILE A 217 -11.91 16.63 -5.62
N SER A 218 -12.90 17.01 -6.43
CA SER A 218 -13.24 16.25 -7.64
C SER A 218 -12.08 16.28 -8.65
N ALA A 219 -11.45 17.43 -8.84
CA ALA A 219 -10.31 17.60 -9.73
C ALA A 219 -9.09 16.79 -9.22
N TYR A 220 -8.81 16.83 -7.92
CA TYR A 220 -7.73 16.06 -7.30
C TYR A 220 -7.86 14.56 -7.59
N TRP A 221 -9.03 13.98 -7.31
CA TRP A 221 -9.25 12.55 -7.52
C TRP A 221 -9.44 12.14 -8.98
N SER A 222 -9.68 13.11 -9.87
CA SER A 222 -9.63 12.89 -11.31
C SER A 222 -8.19 12.83 -11.81
N ALA A 223 -7.28 13.62 -11.22
CA ALA A 223 -5.86 13.58 -11.54
C ALA A 223 -5.16 12.33 -10.98
N TYR A 224 -5.63 11.82 -9.85
CA TYR A 224 -5.07 10.63 -9.18
C TYR A 224 -6.13 9.52 -9.02
N PRO A 225 -6.60 8.91 -10.12
CA PRO A 225 -7.61 7.85 -10.06
C PRO A 225 -7.09 6.61 -9.34
N ILE A 226 -7.98 5.77 -8.84
CA ILE A 226 -7.62 4.42 -8.37
C ILE A 226 -7.23 3.58 -9.60
N ILE A 227 -6.04 2.98 -9.55
CA ILE A 227 -5.49 2.17 -10.64
C ILE A 227 -5.91 0.71 -10.50
N THR A 228 -5.91 0.18 -9.27
CA THR A 228 -6.25 -1.21 -9.01
C THR A 228 -7.74 -1.46 -9.28
N THR A 229 -8.02 -2.50 -10.08
CA THR A 229 -9.37 -2.91 -10.41
C THR A 229 -10.04 -3.60 -9.23
N VAL A 230 -11.26 -3.16 -8.93
CA VAL A 230 -12.10 -3.75 -7.89
C VAL A 230 -13.10 -4.69 -8.56
N GLY A 231 -13.25 -5.90 -8.03
CA GLY A 231 -14.07 -6.96 -8.60
C GLY A 231 -13.26 -7.86 -9.53
N GLY A 232 -13.17 -9.14 -9.19
CA GLY A 232 -12.58 -10.20 -10.02
C GLY A 232 -13.38 -10.52 -11.28
N GLY A 233 -14.14 -9.54 -11.80
CA GLY A 233 -14.70 -9.62 -13.13
C GLY A 233 -13.52 -9.74 -14.08
N THR A 234 -13.36 -10.92 -14.68
CA THR A 234 -12.68 -11.05 -15.97
C THR A 234 -13.42 -10.14 -16.94
N GLU A 235 -13.08 -8.86 -16.94
CA GLU A 235 -13.29 -7.99 -18.07
C GLU A 235 -12.46 -8.65 -19.16
N LYS A 236 -13.16 -9.44 -19.97
CA LYS A 236 -12.62 -10.02 -21.18
C LYS A 236 -12.24 -8.81 -22.02
N LEU A 237 -10.97 -8.41 -21.94
CA LEU A 237 -10.38 -7.41 -22.81
C LEU A 237 -10.68 -7.87 -24.24
N GLU A 238 -11.74 -7.35 -24.83
CA GLU A 238 -11.95 -7.40 -26.27
C GLU A 238 -10.89 -6.46 -26.84
N VAL A 239 -9.68 -7.02 -27.01
CA VAL A 239 -8.61 -6.40 -27.78
C VAL A 239 -9.15 -6.34 -29.20
N SER A 240 -9.74 -5.22 -29.57
CA SER A 240 -9.94 -4.87 -30.97
C SER A 240 -8.58 -4.48 -31.56
N GLU A 241 -7.75 -5.49 -31.83
CA GLU A 241 -6.51 -5.36 -32.60
C GLU A 241 -6.81 -5.53 -34.09
N GLU A 242 -6.97 -4.42 -34.80
CA GLU A 242 -6.39 -4.28 -36.13
C GLU A 242 -5.11 -3.43 -35.98
N LEU A 243 -4.06 -4.01 -35.37
CA LEU A 243 -2.72 -3.42 -35.42
C LEU A 243 -1.98 -3.98 -36.63
N ASN A 244 -1.79 -3.12 -37.63
CA ASN A 244 -0.94 -3.36 -38.80
C ASN A 244 0.51 -3.63 -38.35
N LEU A 245 0.90 -4.90 -38.38
CA LEU A 245 2.17 -5.43 -37.84
C LEU A 245 3.40 -5.17 -38.74
N ASP A 246 3.24 -4.49 -39.88
CA ASP A 246 4.32 -4.35 -40.87
C ASP A 246 5.23 -3.12 -40.64
N SER A 247 4.86 -2.15 -39.80
CA SER A 247 5.65 -0.91 -39.66
C SER A 247 6.61 -0.85 -38.47
N SER A 248 6.56 -1.79 -37.52
CA SER A 248 7.35 -1.71 -36.27
C SER A 248 8.66 -2.52 -36.29
N LEU A 249 8.81 -3.45 -37.24
CA LEU A 249 9.97 -4.36 -37.28
C LEU A 249 11.27 -3.70 -37.77
N ASP A 250 11.18 -2.61 -38.54
CA ASP A 250 12.35 -1.87 -39.02
C ASP A 250 12.91 -0.89 -37.97
N THR A 251 12.08 -0.46 -37.01
CA THR A 251 12.54 0.47 -35.95
C THR A 251 13.34 -0.27 -34.87
N VAL A 252 13.03 -1.54 -34.61
CA VAL A 252 13.72 -2.34 -33.58
C VAL A 252 15.11 -2.80 -34.02
N LYS A 253 15.37 -2.98 -35.32
CA LYS A 253 16.71 -3.35 -35.82
C LYS A 253 17.74 -2.22 -35.72
N GLY A 254 17.32 -0.95 -35.73
CA GLY A 254 18.24 0.19 -35.65
C GLY A 254 18.81 0.47 -34.25
N THR A 255 18.14 0.04 -33.19
CA THR A 255 18.53 0.38 -31.81
C THR A 255 19.55 -0.59 -31.21
N TYR A 256 19.65 -1.82 -31.74
CA TYR A 256 20.55 -2.84 -31.19
C TYR A 256 22.03 -2.67 -31.59
N GLU A 257 22.36 -1.97 -32.67
CA GLU A 257 23.75 -1.77 -33.09
C GLU A 257 24.51 -0.69 -32.28
N THR A 258 23.81 0.15 -31.53
CA THR A 258 24.41 1.28 -30.79
C THR A 258 24.56 1.01 -29.28
N GLY A 259 23.75 0.12 -28.71
CA GLY A 259 23.70 -0.12 -27.24
C GLY A 259 24.79 -1.05 -26.68
N GLY A 260 25.44 -1.87 -27.51
CA GLY A 260 26.34 -2.94 -27.04
C GLY A 260 27.71 -2.49 -26.52
N LYS A 261 28.15 -1.24 -26.78
CA LYS A 261 29.50 -0.77 -26.42
C LYS A 261 29.59 -0.02 -25.08
N ILE A 262 28.47 0.43 -24.53
CA ILE A 262 28.47 1.30 -23.33
C ILE A 262 28.56 0.48 -22.03
N VAL A 263 28.05 -0.76 -22.03
CA VAL A 263 27.96 -1.60 -20.82
C VAL A 263 29.31 -2.20 -20.41
N PHE A 264 30.27 -2.35 -21.32
CA PHE A 264 31.58 -2.94 -21.00
C PHE A 264 32.58 -1.96 -20.35
N ALA A 265 32.43 -0.65 -20.60
CA ALA A 265 33.33 0.37 -20.05
C ALA A 265 33.08 0.67 -18.55
N ALA A 266 31.84 0.51 -18.09
CA ALA A 266 31.47 0.79 -16.69
C ALA A 266 31.98 -0.29 -15.70
N GLY A 267 32.11 -1.55 -16.15
CA GLY A 267 32.53 -2.66 -15.29
C GLY A 267 34.03 -2.67 -14.93
N VAL A 268 34.88 -2.15 -15.80
CA VAL A 268 36.35 -2.15 -15.59
C VAL A 268 36.80 -1.00 -14.66
N GLY A 269 36.05 0.11 -14.62
CA GLY A 269 36.37 1.28 -13.79
C GLY A 269 36.22 1.07 -12.28
N MET A 270 35.41 0.10 -11.83
CA MET A 270 35.17 -0.10 -10.39
C MET A 270 36.24 -0.98 -9.70
N MET A 271 37.04 -1.75 -10.44
CA MET A 271 38.12 -2.54 -9.82
C MET A 271 39.38 -1.70 -9.49
N THR A 272 39.63 -0.61 -10.21
CA THR A 272 40.78 0.28 -9.95
C THR A 272 40.57 1.19 -8.75
N ILE A 273 39.32 1.59 -8.47
CA ILE A 273 38.99 2.48 -7.33
C ILE A 273 39.07 1.72 -6.00
N GLY A 274 38.63 0.45 -5.95
CA GLY A 274 38.68 -0.37 -4.74
C GLY A 274 40.10 -0.69 -4.26
N GLY A 275 41.06 -0.84 -5.19
CA GLY A 275 42.47 -1.10 -4.85
C GLY A 275 43.21 0.12 -4.31
N LEU A 276 42.90 1.33 -4.81
CA LEU A 276 43.56 2.57 -4.40
C LEU A 276 43.13 3.07 -3.02
N LEU A 277 41.88 2.81 -2.61
CA LEU A 277 41.36 3.21 -1.30
C LEU A 277 41.99 2.46 -0.12
N ARG A 278 42.55 1.26 -0.34
CA ARG A 278 43.19 0.47 0.71
C ARG A 278 44.53 1.04 1.18
N ALA A 279 45.21 1.85 0.36
CA ALA A 279 46.52 2.42 0.70
C ALA A 279 46.44 3.66 1.62
N PHE A 280 45.24 4.21 1.85
CA PHE A 280 45.05 5.48 2.56
C PHE A 280 44.20 5.38 3.84
N LEU A 281 43.78 4.19 4.25
CA LEU A 281 42.94 4.01 5.45
C LEU A 281 43.77 3.46 6.62
N PRO A 282 43.71 4.07 7.81
CA PRO A 282 44.38 3.56 9.00
C PRO A 282 43.73 2.27 9.51
N ASP A 283 44.55 1.36 10.05
CA ASP A 283 44.13 0.07 10.60
C ASP A 283 43.18 0.25 11.80
N ASN A 284 41.88 0.29 11.53
CA ASN A 284 40.85 0.08 12.55
C ASN A 284 39.85 -0.98 12.08
N GLU A 285 39.22 -1.68 13.02
CA GLU A 285 38.34 -2.81 12.72
C GLU A 285 37.11 -2.43 11.87
N THR A 286 36.74 -1.14 11.85
CA THR A 286 35.66 -0.59 11.01
C THR A 286 36.02 -0.55 9.51
N ALA A 287 37.30 -0.47 9.14
CA ALA A 287 37.76 -0.49 7.74
C ALA A 287 37.71 -1.90 7.10
N ASN A 288 37.76 -2.96 7.92
CA ASN A 288 37.67 -4.35 7.45
C ASN A 288 36.24 -4.71 7.00
N GLY A 289 35.20 -4.11 7.60
CA GLY A 289 33.81 -4.32 7.17
C GLY A 289 33.49 -3.71 5.81
N LEU A 290 33.99 -2.50 5.53
CA LEU A 290 33.67 -1.75 4.30
C LEU A 290 34.38 -2.34 3.06
N SER A 291 35.62 -2.81 3.22
CA SER A 291 36.39 -3.42 2.13
C SER A 291 35.86 -4.79 1.70
N THR A 292 35.31 -5.56 2.64
CA THR A 292 34.71 -6.87 2.36
C THR A 292 33.37 -6.74 1.60
N GLY A 293 32.58 -5.71 1.91
CA GLY A 293 31.32 -5.43 1.22
C GLY A 293 31.50 -4.99 -0.24
N LEU A 294 32.49 -4.13 -0.53
CA LEU A 294 32.77 -3.66 -1.89
C LEU A 294 33.34 -4.75 -2.82
N LEU A 295 34.13 -5.68 -2.27
CA LEU A 295 34.62 -6.85 -3.03
C LEU A 295 33.49 -7.86 -3.33
N ALA A 296 32.52 -8.03 -2.42
CA ALA A 296 31.39 -8.93 -2.63
C ALA A 296 30.44 -8.43 -3.74
N ILE A 297 30.21 -7.11 -3.82
CA ILE A 297 29.38 -6.49 -4.86
C ILE A 297 30.08 -6.54 -6.23
N GLY A 298 31.39 -6.35 -6.27
CA GLY A 298 32.19 -6.51 -7.48
C GLY A 298 32.19 -7.95 -8.02
N GLY A 299 32.29 -8.95 -7.13
CA GLY A 299 32.31 -10.37 -7.52
C GLY A 299 30.98 -10.89 -8.08
N ALA A 300 29.85 -10.46 -7.52
CA ALA A 300 28.53 -10.87 -8.00
C ALA A 300 28.22 -10.31 -9.40
N SER A 301 28.71 -9.12 -9.71
CA SER A 301 28.51 -8.45 -11.01
C SER A 301 29.23 -9.17 -12.15
N VAL A 302 30.42 -9.73 -11.88
CA VAL A 302 31.21 -10.49 -12.87
C VAL A 302 30.61 -11.87 -13.13
N LEU A 303 30.01 -12.51 -12.12
CA LEU A 303 29.35 -13.82 -12.28
C LEU A 303 28.02 -13.71 -13.05
N ALA A 304 27.23 -12.65 -12.83
CA ALA A 304 26.01 -12.40 -13.60
C ALA A 304 26.31 -12.05 -15.07
N GLY A 305 27.37 -11.27 -15.32
CA GLY A 305 27.82 -10.97 -16.69
C GLY A 305 28.45 -12.17 -17.41
N GLY A 306 29.19 -13.02 -16.69
CA GLY A 306 29.81 -14.22 -17.25
C GLY A 306 28.81 -15.32 -17.60
N GLY A 307 27.75 -15.49 -16.78
CA GLY A 307 26.70 -16.49 -17.02
C GLY A 307 25.89 -16.25 -18.29
N MET A 308 25.66 -14.99 -18.66
CA MET A 308 24.92 -14.64 -19.88
C MET A 308 25.74 -14.79 -21.17
N MET A 309 27.07 -14.74 -21.12
CA MET A 309 27.90 -15.02 -22.31
C MET A 309 28.04 -16.52 -22.62
N ILE A 310 27.88 -17.41 -21.64
CA ILE A 310 27.95 -18.87 -21.90
C ILE A 310 26.64 -19.38 -22.51
N TYR A 311 25.50 -18.76 -22.18
CA TYR A 311 24.19 -19.11 -22.72
C TYR A 311 23.97 -18.66 -24.18
N SER A 312 24.68 -17.64 -24.66
CA SER A 312 24.54 -17.14 -26.04
C SER A 312 25.36 -17.91 -27.08
N PHE A 313 26.25 -18.83 -26.66
CA PHE A 313 27.09 -19.63 -27.55
C PHE A 313 26.69 -21.12 -27.62
N THR A 314 25.66 -21.56 -26.88
CA THR A 314 25.35 -23.01 -26.73
C THR A 314 23.95 -23.44 -27.17
N LEU A 315 23.17 -22.58 -27.83
CA LEU A 315 21.90 -22.98 -28.45
C LEU A 315 21.92 -22.70 -29.96
N PRO A 316 21.62 -23.70 -30.82
CA PRO A 316 21.64 -23.58 -32.28
C PRO A 316 20.50 -22.73 -32.83
#